data_AF-A0A972WL92-F1
#
_entry.id   AF-A0A972WL92-F1
#
_cell.length_a   1.000
_cell.length_b   1.000
_cell.length_c   1.000
_cell.angle_alpha   90.00
_cell.angle_beta   90.00
_cell.angle_gamma   90.00
#
_symmetry.space_group_name_H-M   'P 1'
#
loop_
_entity.id
_entity.type
_entity.pdbx_description
1 polymer ?
#
loop_
_entity_poly.entity_id
_entity_poly.type
_entity_poly.pdbx_seq_one_letter_code
_entity_poly.pdbx_strand_id
1 'polypeptide(L)'
;MKNLVKCMMFGVVAVSLASFGTRAYAADIENAKQCAEVVADTVQAVEENPSLGDKSEKILLEVMNLAQQRCDEKNFSAAQELLELARGMVASE
;
A
#
# COMPACT_ATOMS: atom_id res chain seq x y z
N MET A 1 46.95 -16.49 33.85
CA MET A 1 46.42 -17.23 32.67
C MET A 1 45.10 -16.59 32.26
N LYS A 2 45.02 -16.06 31.02
CA LYS A 2 43.85 -16.04 30.10
C LYS A 2 42.49 -15.63 30.71
N ASN A 3 41.81 -14.53 30.38
CA ASN A 3 41.60 -13.81 29.12
C ASN A 3 41.01 -12.41 29.47
N LEU A 4 41.59 -11.31 29.02
CA LEU A 4 41.42 -10.65 27.70
C LEU A 4 40.35 -9.56 27.76
N VAL A 5 40.85 -8.37 28.11
CA VAL A 5 40.28 -7.05 27.84
C VAL A 5 39.86 -6.95 26.38
N LYS A 6 38.59 -6.64 26.12
CA LYS A 6 38.15 -6.12 24.83
C LYS A 6 37.16 -4.98 25.05
N CYS A 7 37.70 -3.82 25.44
CA CYS A 7 37.07 -2.55 25.14
C CYS A 7 37.15 -2.33 23.62
N MET A 8 36.00 -2.38 22.96
CA MET A 8 35.75 -1.75 21.67
C MET A 8 34.24 -1.52 21.65
N MET A 9 33.78 -0.32 22.03
CA MET A 9 33.53 0.76 21.07
C MET A 9 32.83 0.19 19.84
N PHE A 10 31.50 0.18 19.82
CA PHE A 10 30.67 0.51 18.67
C PHE A 10 29.25 0.69 19.18
N GLY A 11 28.98 1.91 19.64
CA GLY A 11 27.62 2.42 19.67
C GLY A 11 27.13 2.48 18.23
N VAL A 12 26.31 1.52 17.85
CA VAL A 12 25.42 1.64 16.71
C VAL A 12 24.02 1.72 17.29
N VAL A 13 23.67 2.93 17.74
CA VAL A 13 22.28 3.37 17.74
C VAL A 13 21.94 3.60 16.27
N ALA A 14 21.49 2.55 15.58
CA ALA A 14 20.62 2.70 14.42
C ALA A 14 19.21 2.69 15.01
N VAL A 15 18.68 3.85 15.39
CA VAL A 15 17.75 4.61 14.53
C VAL A 15 16.75 3.63 13.92
N SER A 16 15.64 3.53 14.63
CA SER A 16 14.30 3.29 14.11
C SER A 16 14.27 2.88 12.64
N LEU A 17 14.08 1.58 12.41
CA LEU A 17 13.36 1.11 11.23
C LEU A 17 11.94 1.66 11.33
N ALA A 18 11.79 2.93 10.99
CA ALA A 18 10.56 3.41 10.46
C ALA A 18 10.38 2.65 9.15
N SER A 19 9.55 1.61 9.22
CA SER A 19 8.98 0.90 8.08
C SER A 19 8.12 1.89 7.30
N PHE A 20 8.74 2.88 6.67
CA PHE A 20 8.08 3.71 5.67
C PHE A 20 7.83 2.82 4.46
N GLY A 21 6.55 2.68 4.15
CA GLY A 21 6.01 1.62 3.33
C GLY A 21 6.64 1.52 1.96
N THR A 22 6.93 0.29 1.58
CA THR A 22 6.96 -0.10 0.18
C THR A 22 5.53 -0.03 -0.37
N ARG A 23 5.06 1.18 -0.71
CA ARG A 23 3.79 1.38 -1.42
C ARG A 23 4.01 1.21 -2.92
N ALA A 24 4.41 0.01 -3.28
CA ALA A 24 4.12 -0.58 -4.58
C ALA A 24 3.48 -1.91 -4.22
N TYR A 25 2.15 -1.97 -4.15
CA TYR A 25 1.49 -3.27 -3.97
C TYR A 25 1.62 -4.01 -5.30
N ALA A 26 2.79 -4.61 -5.50
CA ALA A 26 3.03 -5.68 -6.45
C ALA A 26 2.89 -7.06 -5.76
N ALA A 27 2.43 -7.07 -4.51
CA ALA A 27 2.16 -8.29 -3.76
C ALA A 27 0.69 -8.68 -4.00
N ASP A 28 0.48 -9.91 -4.45
CA ASP A 28 -0.85 -10.47 -4.64
C ASP A 28 -1.70 -10.34 -3.37
N ILE A 29 -2.96 -9.94 -3.54
CA ILE A 29 -3.91 -9.91 -2.44
C ILE A 29 -4.38 -11.35 -2.20
N GLU A 30 -4.01 -11.95 -1.07
CA GLU A 30 -4.34 -13.35 -0.77
C GLU A 30 -5.40 -13.49 0.34
N ASN A 31 -5.66 -12.42 1.09
CA ASN A 31 -6.61 -12.43 2.18
C ASN A 31 -7.28 -11.06 2.42
N ALA A 32 -8.34 -11.09 3.22
CA ALA A 32 -9.17 -9.92 3.52
C ALA A 32 -8.39 -8.79 4.22
N LYS A 33 -7.38 -9.13 5.04
CA LYS A 33 -6.56 -8.11 5.71
C LYS A 33 -5.73 -7.34 4.69
N GLN A 34 -5.06 -8.05 3.78
CA GLN A 34 -4.32 -7.42 2.69
C GLN A 34 -5.24 -6.58 1.81
N CYS A 35 -6.44 -7.08 1.50
CA CYS A 35 -7.41 -6.35 0.68
C CYS A 35 -7.79 -5.01 1.33
N ALA A 36 -8.10 -5.03 2.63
CA ALA A 36 -8.40 -3.81 3.39
C ALA A 36 -7.23 -2.84 3.44
N GLU A 37 -6.00 -3.35 3.60
CA GLU A 37 -4.78 -2.54 3.55
C GLU A 37 -4.63 -1.87 2.18
N VAL A 38 -4.76 -2.62 1.08
CA VAL A 38 -4.60 -2.05 -0.27
C VAL A 38 -5.70 -1.03 -0.59
N VAL A 39 -6.96 -1.30 -0.21
CA VAL A 39 -8.08 -0.36 -0.39
C VAL A 39 -7.78 0.96 0.32
N ALA A 40 -7.42 0.92 1.60
CA ALA A 40 -7.12 2.12 2.38
C ALA A 40 -5.96 2.92 1.77
N ASP A 41 -4.95 2.21 1.30
CA ASP A 41 -3.75 2.78 0.70
C ASP A 41 -4.05 3.42 -0.68
N THR A 42 -4.97 2.84 -1.46
CA THR A 42 -5.48 3.46 -2.69
C THR A 42 -6.35 4.68 -2.40
N VAL A 43 -7.23 4.65 -1.40
CA VAL A 43 -8.00 5.84 -0.97
C VAL A 43 -7.06 6.98 -0.60
N GLN A 44 -6.02 6.68 0.17
CA GLN A 44 -5.04 7.70 0.54
C GLN A 44 -4.32 8.27 -0.69
N ALA A 45 -3.93 7.43 -1.67
CA ALA A 45 -3.29 7.91 -2.89
C ALA A 45 -4.18 8.86 -3.70
N VAL A 46 -5.49 8.61 -3.72
CA VAL A 46 -6.50 9.48 -4.33
C VAL A 46 -6.60 10.82 -3.59
N GLU A 47 -6.69 10.77 -2.26
CA GLU A 47 -6.76 11.98 -1.41
C GLU A 47 -5.51 12.85 -1.53
N GLU A 48 -4.34 12.23 -1.69
CA GLU A 48 -3.06 12.92 -1.89
C GLU A 48 -2.93 13.54 -3.29
N ASN A 49 -3.74 13.10 -4.27
CA ASN A 49 -3.70 13.58 -5.66
C ASN A 49 -5.11 13.91 -6.19
N PRO A 50 -5.77 14.96 -5.66
CA PRO A 50 -7.16 15.28 -6.00
C PRO A 50 -7.32 15.96 -7.38
N SER A 51 -6.39 15.83 -8.34
CA SER A 51 -6.48 16.52 -9.64
C SER A 51 -7.40 15.86 -10.66
N LEU A 52 -7.97 14.70 -10.33
CA LEU A 52 -8.85 13.99 -11.24
C LEU A 52 -10.08 14.83 -11.58
N GLY A 53 -10.22 15.26 -12.83
CA GLY A 53 -11.42 15.98 -13.27
C GLY A 53 -12.71 15.18 -13.01
N ASP A 54 -13.84 15.86 -12.84
CA ASP A 54 -15.14 15.30 -12.36
C ASP A 54 -15.56 13.95 -12.97
N LYS A 55 -15.28 13.73 -14.26
CA LYS A 55 -15.60 12.47 -14.94
C LYS A 55 -14.70 11.31 -14.51
N SER A 56 -13.40 11.58 -14.34
CA SER A 56 -12.40 10.61 -13.88
C SER A 56 -12.59 10.28 -12.41
N GLU A 57 -12.96 11.26 -11.59
CA GLU A 57 -13.29 11.06 -10.17
C GLU A 57 -14.47 10.10 -10.01
N LYS A 58 -15.56 10.29 -10.79
CA LYS A 58 -16.71 9.40 -10.73
C LYS A 58 -16.36 7.95 -11.10
N ILE A 59 -15.58 7.75 -12.17
CA ILE A 59 -15.15 6.42 -12.59
C ILE A 59 -14.25 5.79 -11.53
N LEU A 60 -13.32 6.57 -10.95
CA LEU A 60 -12.46 6.10 -9.88
C LEU A 60 -13.27 5.63 -8.67
N LEU A 61 -14.27 6.39 -8.23
CA LEU A 61 -15.14 6.00 -7.12
C LEU A 61 -15.93 4.72 -7.42
N GLU A 62 -16.41 4.54 -8.65
CA GLU A 62 -17.07 3.31 -9.07
C GLU A 62 -16.11 2.10 -9.06
N VAL A 63 -14.87 2.27 -9.54
CA VAL A 63 -13.83 1.23 -9.50
C VAL A 63 -13.47 0.86 -8.06
N MET A 64 -13.30 1.86 -7.19
CA MET A 64 -13.01 1.65 -5.76
C MET A 64 -14.12 0.90 -5.03
N ASN A 65 -15.38 1.23 -5.31
CA ASN A 65 -16.53 0.53 -4.72
C ASN A 65 -16.59 -0.93 -5.21
N LEU A 66 -16.35 -1.15 -6.51
CA LEU A 66 -16.31 -2.50 -7.07
C LEU A 66 -15.16 -3.32 -6.46
N ALA A 67 -13.97 -2.73 -6.28
CA ALA A 67 -12.85 -3.37 -5.62
C ALA A 67 -13.20 -3.82 -4.19
N GLN A 68 -13.87 -2.96 -3.41
CA GLN A 68 -14.34 -3.30 -2.07
C GLN A 68 -15.32 -4.48 -2.10
N GLN A 69 -16.27 -4.50 -3.03
CA GLN A 69 -17.19 -5.63 -3.18
C GLN A 69 -16.44 -6.93 -3.50
N ARG A 70 -15.41 -6.88 -4.36
CA ARG A 70 -14.56 -8.04 -4.65
C ARG A 70 -13.77 -8.50 -3.43
N CYS A 71 -13.29 -7.58 -2.60
CA CYS A 71 -12.69 -7.93 -1.30
C CYS A 71 -13.68 -8.69 -0.41
N ASP A 72 -14.93 -8.22 -0.32
CA ASP A 72 -15.98 -8.82 0.52
C ASP A 72 -16.39 -10.21 0.01
N GLU A 73 -16.41 -10.39 -1.30
CA GLU A 73 -16.64 -11.67 -1.99
C GLU A 73 -15.45 -12.64 -1.88
N LYS A 74 -14.33 -12.22 -1.29
CA LYS A 74 -13.04 -12.94 -1.27
C LYS A 74 -12.46 -13.19 -2.67
N ASN A 75 -12.90 -12.42 -3.65
CA ASN A 75 -12.35 -12.44 -5.00
C ASN A 75 -11.16 -11.48 -5.08
N PHE A 76 -10.08 -11.85 -4.41
CA PHE A 76 -8.95 -10.96 -4.19
C PHE A 76 -8.17 -10.62 -5.47
N SER A 77 -8.11 -11.54 -6.43
CA SER A 77 -7.49 -11.30 -7.74
C SER A 77 -8.23 -10.19 -8.50
N ALA A 78 -9.57 -10.27 -8.58
CA ALA A 78 -10.35 -9.20 -9.22
C ALA A 78 -10.29 -7.88 -8.43
N ALA A 79 -10.22 -7.93 -7.10
CA ALA A 79 -10.03 -6.74 -6.27
C ALA A 79 -8.69 -6.05 -6.59
N GLN A 80 -7.62 -6.82 -6.75
CA GLN A 80 -6.29 -6.31 -7.08
C GLN A 80 -6.27 -5.61 -8.44
N GLU A 81 -6.82 -6.24 -9.49
CA GLU A 81 -6.88 -5.62 -10.83
C GLU A 81 -7.61 -4.27 -10.81
N LEU A 82 -8.70 -4.17 -10.05
CA LEU A 82 -9.47 -2.93 -9.89
C LEU A 82 -8.69 -1.87 -9.10
N LEU A 83 -7.96 -2.27 -8.06
CA LEU A 83 -7.15 -1.35 -7.24
C LEU A 83 -5.93 -0.84 -8.00
N GLU A 84 -5.32 -1.68 -8.84
CA GLU A 84 -4.25 -1.28 -9.76
C GLU A 84 -4.77 -0.27 -10.79
N LEU A 85 -5.94 -0.51 -11.37
CA LEU A 85 -6.61 0.43 -12.27
C LEU A 85 -6.84 1.78 -11.58
N ALA A 86 -7.43 1.77 -10.37
CA ALA A 86 -7.70 2.99 -9.60
C ALA A 86 -6.41 3.81 -9.36
N ARG A 87 -5.31 3.16 -8.98
CA ARG A 87 -4.01 3.83 -8.82
C ARG A 87 -3.44 4.34 -10.13
N GLY A 88 -3.58 3.58 -11.22
CA GLY A 88 -3.16 3.99 -12.55
C GLY A 88 -3.88 5.24 -13.03
N MET A 89 -5.16 5.40 -12.69
CA MET A 89 -5.94 6.61 -12.98
C MET A 89 -5.39 7.83 -12.24
N VAL A 90 -5.03 7.68 -10.96
CA VAL A 90 -4.44 8.74 -10.14
C VAL A 90 -3.03 9.12 -10.61
N ALA A 91 -2.21 8.15 -10.96
CA ALA A 91 -0.80 8.36 -11.34
C ALA A 91 -0.61 8.82 -12.81
N SER A 92 -1.65 8.81 -13.63
CA SER A 92 -1.58 9.22 -15.05
C SER A 92 -1.86 10.71 -15.28
N GLU A 93 -2.15 11.48 -14.23
CA GLU A 93 -2.27 12.95 -14.26
C GLU A 93 -0.95 13.63 -13.88
#